data_AF-A0A3Q0IMF7-F1
#
_entry.id   AF-A0A3Q0IMF7-F1
#
_cell.length_a   1.000
_cell.length_b   1.000
_cell.length_c   1.000
_cell.angle_alpha   90.00
_cell.angle_beta   90.00
_cell.angle_gamma   90.00
#
_symmetry.space_group_name_H-M   'P 1'
#
loop_
_entity.id
_entity.type
_entity.pdbx_description
1 polymer ?
#
loop_
_entity_poly.entity_id
_entity_poly.type
_entity_poly.pdbx_seq_one_letter_code
_entity_poly.pdbx_strand_id
1 'polypeptide(L)'
;MLSTRHCSRLFSPLVQLIHHVHTSPQLSVTFYEKDPKYGYGKFDPNKKLTIKEKIHMYKEGIQDLKSEVKMWKDEVQDKLYMDPVGDVYPNETKVIWKFNESTLDDWIVTTDSDHNEGLSKASLAVSTLGHGMFSGTLNTHVPQDGVMKRSGYCNIKSKRLKV
;
A
#
# COMPACT_ATOMS: atom_id res chain seq x y z
N MET A 1 51.86 -31.51 -50.72
CA MET A 1 52.49 -30.45 -49.91
C MET A 1 51.44 -29.85 -48.98
N LEU A 2 51.61 -30.07 -47.68
CA LEU A 2 50.89 -29.38 -46.61
C LEU A 2 51.40 -27.94 -46.48
N SER A 3 50.52 -26.98 -46.17
CA SER A 3 50.84 -25.79 -45.35
C SER A 3 49.54 -25.01 -45.09
N THR A 4 48.85 -25.23 -43.97
CA THR A 4 48.94 -24.51 -42.67
C THR A 4 48.55 -23.03 -42.66
N ARG A 5 47.46 -22.78 -41.90
CA ARG A 5 47.23 -21.66 -40.95
C ARG A 5 46.99 -20.27 -41.54
N HIS A 6 45.80 -19.71 -41.29
CA HIS A 6 45.64 -18.83 -40.12
C HIS A 6 44.18 -18.75 -39.66
N CYS A 7 43.98 -19.27 -38.46
CA CYS A 7 42.83 -19.08 -37.60
C CYS A 7 43.07 -17.77 -36.84
N SER A 8 42.37 -16.69 -37.16
CA SER A 8 42.24 -15.54 -36.26
C SER A 8 40.97 -15.74 -35.43
N ARG A 9 41.18 -16.33 -34.25
CA ARG A 9 40.24 -16.31 -33.14
C ARG A 9 39.95 -14.85 -32.80
N LEU A 10 38.75 -14.36 -33.10
CA LEU A 10 38.26 -13.14 -32.46
C LEU A 10 37.87 -13.48 -31.03
N PHE A 11 38.68 -12.91 -30.14
CA PHE A 11 38.62 -12.96 -28.70
C PHE A 11 37.34 -12.26 -28.21
N SER A 12 36.69 -12.90 -27.24
CA SER A 12 35.54 -12.45 -26.44
C SER A 12 35.75 -11.03 -25.85
N PRO A 13 34.69 -10.30 -25.48
CA PRO A 13 34.12 -10.58 -24.17
C PRO A 13 32.60 -10.72 -24.20
N LEU A 14 32.13 -11.83 -23.64
CA LEU A 14 31.10 -11.88 -22.60
C LEU A 14 30.58 -10.47 -22.26
N VAL A 15 29.51 -10.07 -22.93
CA VAL A 15 28.66 -8.98 -22.44
C VAL A 15 28.13 -9.48 -21.12
N GLN A 16 28.75 -8.95 -20.06
CA GLN A 16 28.38 -9.19 -18.69
C GLN A 16 26.87 -8.99 -18.58
N LEU A 17 26.17 -10.08 -18.32
CA LEU A 17 24.79 -10.04 -17.87
C LEU A 17 24.86 -9.45 -16.46
N ILE A 18 24.92 -8.13 -16.40
CA ILE A 18 24.72 -7.36 -15.18
C ILE A 18 23.25 -7.62 -14.85
N HIS A 19 23.02 -8.68 -14.07
CA HIS A 19 21.83 -8.75 -13.23
C HIS A 19 21.84 -7.43 -12.46
N HIS A 20 21.04 -6.49 -12.94
CA HIS A 20 20.67 -5.31 -12.19
C HIS A 20 20.00 -5.87 -10.93
N VAL A 21 20.79 -6.02 -9.88
CA VAL A 21 20.26 -6.05 -8.52
C VAL A 21 19.51 -4.75 -8.43
N HIS A 22 18.18 -4.83 -8.49
CA HIS A 22 17.30 -3.70 -8.26
C HIS A 22 17.58 -3.23 -6.83
N THR A 23 18.52 -2.30 -6.68
CA THR A 23 18.70 -1.53 -5.47
C THR A 23 17.51 -0.60 -5.40
N SER A 24 16.40 -1.10 -4.84
CA SER A 24 15.39 -0.18 -4.33
C SER A 24 16.13 0.75 -3.35
N PRO A 25 15.97 2.07 -3.47
CA PRO A 25 16.54 2.99 -2.49
C PRO A 25 15.93 2.60 -1.15
N GLN A 26 16.78 2.07 -0.27
CA GLN A 26 16.56 1.80 1.15
C GLN A 26 15.10 1.44 1.53
N LEU A 27 14.81 0.15 1.65
CA LEU A 27 13.91 -0.29 2.73
C LEU A 27 14.56 0.13 4.05
N SER A 28 14.26 1.34 4.52
CA SER A 28 14.44 1.79 5.90
C SER A 28 13.42 1.10 6.84
N VAL A 29 13.24 -0.20 6.69
CA VAL A 29 12.19 -0.99 7.39
C VAL A 29 12.81 -1.94 8.42
N THR A 30 13.80 -1.46 9.16
CA THR A 30 14.27 -2.16 10.38
C THR A 30 14.30 -1.28 11.61
N PHE A 31 14.27 0.05 11.46
CA PHE A 31 14.20 0.96 12.59
C PHE A 31 13.12 1.99 12.33
N TYR A 32 12.17 2.06 13.26
CA TYR A 32 11.24 3.18 13.33
C TYR A 32 12.04 4.46 13.60
N GLU A 33 12.19 5.30 12.57
CA GLU A 33 12.75 6.64 12.72
C GLU A 33 11.61 7.61 13.04
N LYS A 34 11.63 8.17 14.25
CA LYS A 34 10.63 9.16 14.67
C LYS A 34 10.82 10.43 13.82
N ASP A 35 9.89 10.70 12.91
CA ASP A 35 9.95 11.91 12.08
C ASP A 35 9.80 13.15 12.98
N PRO A 36 10.77 14.09 12.98
CA PRO A 36 10.75 15.27 13.85
C PRO A 36 9.57 16.22 13.55
N LYS A 37 8.89 16.04 12.42
CA LYS A 37 7.71 16.83 12.02
C LYS A 37 6.38 16.13 12.32
N TYR A 38 6.38 14.86 12.75
CA TYR A 38 5.17 14.05 12.89
C TYR A 38 4.81 13.81 14.36
N GLY A 39 3.51 13.90 14.69
CA GLY A 39 2.95 13.63 16.01
C GLY A 39 2.36 14.87 16.71
N TYR A 40 1.43 14.59 17.63
CA TYR A 40 0.83 15.60 18.52
C TYR A 40 1.92 16.30 19.36
N GLY A 41 1.69 17.58 19.64
CA GLY A 41 2.69 18.59 20.01
C GLY A 41 3.82 18.15 20.96
N LYS A 42 5.00 18.73 20.73
CA LYS A 42 6.27 18.47 21.44
C LYS A 42 6.07 18.15 22.93
N PHE A 43 6.15 16.86 23.27
CA PHE A 43 6.32 16.41 24.66
C PHE A 43 7.70 16.90 25.12
N ASP A 44 7.73 17.89 26.01
CA ASP A 44 8.94 18.31 26.69
C ASP A 44 9.16 17.36 27.89
N PRO A 45 10.18 16.47 27.84
CA PRO A 45 10.43 15.48 28.88
C PRO A 45 10.78 16.10 30.23
N ASN A 46 11.15 17.39 30.27
CA ASN A 46 11.51 18.10 31.50
C ASN A 46 10.35 18.91 32.07
N LYS A 47 9.19 18.96 31.41
CA LYS A 47 8.03 19.71 31.89
C LYS A 47 7.39 18.97 33.08
N LYS A 48 7.65 19.45 34.30
CA LYS A 48 6.94 18.99 35.50
C LYS A 48 5.48 19.44 35.45
N LEU A 49 4.58 18.52 35.12
CA LEU A 49 3.14 18.75 35.11
C LEU A 49 2.61 18.91 36.55
N THR A 50 1.76 19.91 36.74
CA THR A 50 1.00 20.16 37.97
C THR A 50 -0.03 19.04 38.18
N ILE A 51 -0.44 18.76 39.41
CA ILE A 51 -1.45 17.72 39.74
C ILE A 51 -2.74 17.90 38.92
N LYS A 52 -3.19 19.14 38.70
CA LYS A 52 -4.38 19.45 37.89
C LYS A 52 -4.21 19.05 36.43
N GLU A 53 -3.05 19.32 35.83
CA GLU A 53 -2.73 18.96 34.44
C GLU A 53 -2.67 17.44 34.28
N LYS A 54 -2.13 16.71 35.29
CA LYS A 54 -2.14 15.24 35.29
C LYS A 54 -3.56 14.68 35.28
N ILE A 55 -4.42 15.16 36.18
CA ILE A 55 -5.82 14.72 36.26
C ILE A 55 -6.56 14.99 34.95
N HIS A 56 -6.32 16.15 34.32
CA HIS A 56 -6.91 16.50 33.03
C HIS A 56 -6.45 15.53 31.93
N MET A 57 -5.14 15.28 31.83
CA MET A 57 -4.57 14.34 30.86
C MET A 57 -5.11 12.91 31.04
N TYR A 58 -5.32 12.45 32.28
CA TYR A 58 -5.95 11.15 32.52
C TYR A 58 -7.41 11.11 32.06
N LYS A 59 -8.17 12.19 32.26
CA LYS A 59 -9.56 12.26 31.79
C LYS A 59 -9.64 12.24 30.26
N GLU A 60 -8.76 13.01 29.59
CA GLU A 60 -8.64 13.00 28.14
C GLU A 60 -8.24 11.62 27.62
N GLY A 61 -7.21 11.00 28.21
CA GLY A 61 -6.78 9.66 27.82
C GLY A 61 -7.86 8.58 27.99
N ILE A 62 -8.72 8.67 29.01
CA ILE A 62 -9.87 7.76 29.16
C ILE A 62 -10.94 8.01 28.09
N GLN A 63 -11.17 9.27 27.73
CA GLN A 63 -12.10 9.64 26.67
C GLN A 63 -11.61 9.12 25.31
N ASP A 64 -10.33 9.30 25.01
CA ASP A 64 -9.70 8.80 23.78
C ASP A 64 -9.70 7.28 23.74
N LEU A 65 -9.35 6.62 24.86
CA LEU A 65 -9.39 5.16 24.96
C LEU A 65 -10.79 4.60 24.66
N LYS A 66 -11.85 5.30 25.08
CA LYS A 66 -13.23 4.88 24.78
C LYS A 66 -13.50 4.88 23.27
N SER A 67 -13.05 5.89 22.54
CA SER A 67 -13.15 5.91 21.08
C SER A 67 -12.31 4.81 20.44
N GLU A 68 -11.08 4.62 20.91
CA GLU A 68 -10.17 3.59 20.38
C GLU A 68 -10.73 2.17 20.61
N VAL A 69 -11.27 1.87 21.79
CA VAL A 69 -11.90 0.57 22.09
C VAL A 69 -13.13 0.33 21.20
N LYS A 70 -13.89 1.38 20.88
CA LYS A 70 -15.01 1.27 19.93
C LYS A 70 -14.50 0.91 18.53
N MET A 71 -13.50 1.62 18.02
CA MET A 71 -12.91 1.34 16.71
C MET A 71 -12.30 -0.07 16.66
N TRP A 72 -11.55 -0.45 17.70
CA TRP A 72 -10.98 -1.79 17.84
C TRP A 72 -12.06 -2.88 17.83
N LYS A 73 -13.18 -2.66 18.53
CA LYS A 73 -14.31 -3.61 18.50
C LYS A 73 -14.84 -3.77 17.06
N ASP A 74 -15.02 -2.66 16.35
CA ASP A 74 -15.51 -2.67 14.97
C ASP A 74 -14.52 -3.40 14.05
N GLU A 75 -13.21 -3.20 14.24
CA GLU A 75 -12.15 -3.91 13.51
C GLU A 75 -12.13 -5.41 13.79
N VAL A 76 -12.26 -5.83 15.06
CA VAL A 76 -12.31 -7.24 15.44
C VAL A 76 -13.56 -7.90 14.87
N GLN A 77 -14.70 -7.21 14.95
CA GLN A 77 -15.95 -7.67 14.36
C GLN A 77 -15.78 -7.85 12.85
N ASP A 78 -15.24 -6.85 12.15
CA ASP A 78 -15.03 -6.95 10.70
C ASP A 78 -14.04 -8.06 10.33
N LYS A 79 -12.94 -8.25 11.08
CA LYS A 79 -12.01 -9.38 10.86
C LYS A 79 -12.71 -10.74 10.96
N LEU A 80 -13.54 -10.92 11.98
CA LEU A 80 -14.30 -12.17 12.17
C LEU A 80 -15.33 -12.42 11.07
N TYR A 81 -15.93 -11.38 10.50
CA TYR A 81 -16.83 -11.52 9.35
C TYR A 81 -16.10 -11.73 8.02
N MET A 82 -14.91 -11.12 7.84
CA MET A 82 -14.14 -11.20 6.60
C MET A 82 -13.38 -12.52 6.43
N ASP A 83 -13.00 -13.17 7.53
CA ASP A 83 -12.30 -14.45 7.52
C ASP A 83 -13.29 -15.56 7.87
N PRO A 84 -13.91 -16.23 6.87
CA PRO A 84 -14.78 -17.38 7.11
C PRO A 84 -13.90 -18.58 7.49
N VAL A 85 -13.31 -18.55 8.68
CA VAL A 85 -12.47 -19.62 9.24
C VAL A 85 -13.21 -20.97 9.27
N GLY A 86 -14.55 -20.96 9.20
CA GLY A 86 -15.40 -22.15 9.23
C GLY A 86 -15.96 -22.67 7.89
N ASP A 87 -15.96 -21.89 6.79
CA ASP A 87 -16.69 -22.26 5.56
C ASP A 87 -15.80 -22.83 4.44
N VAL A 88 -14.51 -23.09 4.72
CA VAL A 88 -13.61 -23.66 3.72
C VAL A 88 -13.71 -25.18 3.75
N TYR A 89 -14.67 -25.73 3.01
CA TYR A 89 -14.69 -27.17 2.76
C TYR A 89 -13.51 -27.58 1.88
N PRO A 90 -12.79 -28.66 2.20
CA PRO A 90 -11.73 -29.16 1.33
C PRO A 90 -12.35 -29.54 -0.02
N ASN A 91 -11.78 -29.01 -1.10
CA ASN A 91 -12.20 -29.17 -2.51
C ASN A 91 -13.39 -28.33 -2.99
N GLU A 92 -13.92 -27.40 -2.20
CA GLU A 92 -14.90 -26.42 -2.67
C GLU A 92 -14.22 -25.08 -3.01
N THR A 93 -14.47 -24.55 -4.21
CA THR A 93 -14.01 -23.20 -4.60
C THR A 93 -15.21 -22.27 -4.66
N LYS A 94 -15.31 -21.37 -3.69
CA LYS A 94 -16.34 -20.32 -3.68
C LYS A 94 -15.88 -19.13 -4.51
N VAL A 95 -16.51 -18.92 -5.66
CA VAL A 95 -16.27 -17.73 -6.49
C VAL A 95 -17.03 -16.56 -5.89
N ILE A 96 -16.30 -15.66 -5.24
CA ILE A 96 -16.86 -14.48 -4.56
C ILE A 96 -17.14 -13.35 -5.56
N TRP A 97 -16.22 -13.13 -6.49
CA TRP A 97 -16.30 -12.07 -7.48
C TRP A 97 -16.11 -12.63 -8.88
N LYS A 98 -17.01 -12.27 -9.79
CA LYS A 98 -16.88 -12.49 -11.22
C LYS A 98 -17.01 -11.16 -11.94
N PHE A 99 -16.00 -10.78 -12.70
CA PHE A 99 -15.97 -9.48 -13.38
C PHE A 99 -16.94 -9.46 -14.56
N ASN A 100 -17.98 -8.64 -14.43
CA ASN A 100 -18.99 -8.32 -15.44
C ASN A 100 -19.24 -6.80 -15.34
N GLU A 101 -19.89 -6.20 -16.33
CA GLU A 101 -20.19 -4.75 -16.30
C GLU A 101 -20.95 -4.34 -15.03
N SER A 102 -21.90 -5.18 -14.57
CA SER A 102 -22.66 -4.92 -13.35
C SER A 102 -21.86 -5.03 -12.06
N THR A 103 -20.78 -5.82 -12.04
CA THR A 103 -19.98 -6.04 -10.82
C THR A 103 -18.86 -5.02 -10.69
N LEU A 104 -18.56 -4.23 -11.73
CA LEU A 104 -17.60 -3.12 -11.64
C LEU A 104 -18.02 -2.09 -10.58
N ASP A 105 -19.33 -1.87 -10.41
CA ASP A 105 -19.87 -0.97 -9.39
C ASP A 105 -19.58 -1.44 -7.96
N ASP A 106 -19.29 -2.73 -7.76
CA ASP A 106 -18.88 -3.28 -6.48
C ASP A 106 -17.40 -3.04 -6.18
N TRP A 107 -16.64 -2.47 -7.12
CA TRP A 107 -15.25 -2.10 -6.93
C TRP A 107 -15.10 -0.58 -6.84
N ILE A 108 -14.14 -0.14 -6.04
CA ILE A 108 -13.79 1.26 -5.88
C ILE A 108 -12.33 1.38 -6.29
N VAL A 109 -12.10 2.19 -7.33
CA VAL A 109 -10.76 2.62 -7.73
C VAL A 109 -10.46 3.92 -6.99
N THR A 110 -9.30 4.00 -6.36
CA THR A 110 -8.83 5.23 -5.71
C THR A 110 -7.41 5.55 -6.16
N THR A 111 -7.15 6.83 -6.37
CA THR A 111 -5.85 7.37 -6.77
C THR A 111 -5.48 8.55 -5.88
N ASP A 112 -4.21 8.94 -5.92
CA ASP A 112 -3.74 10.18 -5.28
C ASP A 112 -4.45 11.43 -5.83
N SER A 113 -4.84 11.41 -7.11
CA SER A 113 -5.54 12.53 -7.75
C SER A 113 -6.94 12.77 -7.18
N ASP A 114 -7.63 11.72 -6.73
CA ASP A 114 -8.97 11.82 -6.12
C ASP A 114 -8.94 12.61 -4.79
N HIS A 115 -7.76 12.66 -4.14
CA HIS A 115 -7.54 13.37 -2.87
C HIS A 115 -6.78 14.70 -3.08
N ASN A 116 -6.54 15.10 -4.33
CA ASN A 116 -5.68 16.24 -4.70
C ASN A 116 -4.24 16.12 -4.18
N GLU A 117 -3.72 14.90 -4.01
CA GLU A 117 -2.37 14.63 -3.50
C GLU A 117 -1.37 14.28 -4.61
N GLY A 118 -1.84 14.10 -5.84
CA GLY A 118 -1.03 13.67 -6.97
C GLY A 118 -1.69 13.79 -8.33
N LEU A 119 -1.05 13.17 -9.32
CA LEU A 119 -1.42 13.24 -10.73
C LEU A 119 -1.66 11.86 -11.35
N SER A 120 -1.74 10.82 -10.53
CA SER A 120 -1.97 9.45 -11.00
C SER A 120 -3.42 9.26 -11.39
N LYS A 121 -3.67 8.48 -12.45
CA LYS A 121 -5.01 8.16 -12.93
C LYS A 121 -5.12 6.67 -13.13
N ALA A 122 -6.22 6.07 -12.70
CA ALA A 122 -6.48 4.65 -12.89
C ALA A 122 -7.95 4.40 -13.18
N SER A 123 -8.22 3.31 -13.87
CA SER A 123 -9.55 2.86 -14.25
C SER A 123 -9.64 1.35 -14.18
N LEU A 124 -10.85 0.84 -13.94
CA LEU A 124 -11.17 -0.57 -13.97
C LEU A 124 -12.21 -0.82 -15.05
N ALA A 125 -11.90 -1.71 -15.98
CA ALA A 125 -12.80 -2.12 -17.07
C ALA A 125 -12.87 -3.64 -17.14
N VAL A 126 -13.87 -4.18 -17.85
CA VAL A 126 -13.90 -5.62 -18.18
C VAL A 126 -13.27 -5.83 -19.54
N SER A 127 -12.31 -6.76 -19.63
CA SER A 127 -11.68 -7.20 -20.87
C SER A 127 -12.64 -8.06 -21.69
N THR A 128 -12.43 -8.17 -23.00
CA THR A 128 -13.21 -9.01 -23.91
C THR A 128 -13.26 -10.49 -23.49
N LEU A 129 -12.28 -10.94 -22.70
CA LEU A 129 -12.22 -12.29 -22.13
C LEU A 129 -13.01 -12.46 -20.81
N GLY A 130 -13.68 -11.41 -20.33
CA GLY A 130 -14.43 -11.44 -19.06
C GLY A 130 -13.56 -11.25 -17.81
N HIS A 131 -12.37 -10.67 -17.95
CA HIS A 131 -11.46 -10.39 -16.83
C HIS A 131 -11.52 -8.91 -16.42
N GLY A 132 -11.35 -8.61 -15.13
CA GLY A 132 -11.15 -7.23 -14.67
C GLY A 132 -9.77 -6.71 -15.09
N MET A 133 -9.74 -5.63 -15.87
CA MET A 133 -8.56 -4.93 -16.34
C MET A 133 -8.39 -3.63 -15.56
N PHE A 134 -7.44 -3.63 -14.62
CA PHE A 134 -7.04 -2.42 -13.89
C PHE A 134 -5.85 -1.78 -14.62
N SER A 135 -6.05 -0.56 -15.13
CA SER A 135 -5.04 0.13 -15.94
C SER A 135 -5.07 1.64 -15.76
N GLY A 136 -3.92 2.28 -15.97
CA GLY A 136 -3.78 3.71 -15.72
C GLY A 136 -2.36 4.22 -15.88
N THR A 137 -2.14 5.46 -15.44
CA THR A 137 -0.84 6.13 -15.42
C THR A 137 -0.50 6.47 -13.97
N LEU A 138 0.63 5.92 -13.49
CA LEU A 138 1.19 6.24 -12.19
C LEU A 138 2.15 7.43 -12.33
N ASN A 139 1.96 8.48 -11.53
CA ASN A 139 2.86 9.62 -11.50
C ASN A 139 3.41 9.82 -10.09
N THR A 140 4.72 9.70 -9.92
CA THR A 140 5.40 9.86 -8.63
C THR A 140 5.86 11.29 -8.36
N HIS A 141 5.57 12.22 -9.28
CA HIS A 141 5.90 13.63 -9.11
C HIS A 141 5.07 14.22 -7.96
N VAL A 142 5.77 14.73 -6.94
CA VAL A 142 5.14 15.34 -5.77
C VAL A 142 4.74 16.79 -6.11
N PRO A 143 3.47 17.18 -5.94
CA PRO A 143 3.04 18.57 -6.11
C PRO A 143 3.82 19.51 -5.19
N GLN A 144 4.07 20.74 -5.65
CA GLN A 144 4.86 21.75 -4.92
C GLN A 144 4.08 22.45 -3.79
N ASP A 145 3.17 21.73 -3.13
CA ASP A 145 2.31 22.29 -2.08
C ASP A 145 2.98 22.28 -0.69
N GLY A 146 4.13 21.62 -0.55
CA GLY A 146 4.91 21.55 0.69
C GLY A 146 4.28 20.72 1.82
N VAL A 147 3.05 20.22 1.63
CA VAL A 147 2.35 19.34 2.57
C VAL A 147 2.75 17.88 2.37
N MET A 148 2.77 17.42 1.12
CA MET A 148 3.03 16.02 0.78
C MET A 148 4.51 15.80 0.47
N LYS A 149 5.09 14.71 1.00
CA LYS A 149 6.49 14.31 0.75
C LYS A 149 6.62 13.29 -0.38
N ARG A 150 5.55 12.53 -0.65
CA ARG A 150 5.52 11.44 -1.62
C ARG A 150 4.16 11.42 -2.30
N SER A 151 4.14 11.06 -3.57
CA SER A 151 2.96 10.92 -4.40
C SER A 151 3.15 9.71 -5.33
N GLY A 152 2.09 9.27 -5.99
CA GLY A 152 2.11 8.10 -6.85
C GLY A 152 1.51 6.87 -6.18
N TYR A 153 0.18 6.85 -6.08
CA TYR A 153 -0.55 5.60 -5.80
C TYR A 153 -1.81 5.46 -6.66
N CYS A 154 -2.09 4.21 -7.01
CA CYS A 154 -3.34 3.76 -7.60
C CYS A 154 -3.75 2.48 -6.86
N ASN A 155 -4.99 2.41 -6.41
CA ASN A 155 -5.52 1.30 -5.64
C ASN A 155 -6.89 0.87 -6.17
N ILE A 156 -7.23 -0.37 -5.89
CA ILE A 156 -8.52 -0.96 -6.16
C ILE A 156 -8.95 -1.77 -4.93
N LYS A 157 -10.19 -1.55 -4.50
CA LYS A 157 -10.79 -2.27 -3.37
C LYS A 157 -12.19 -2.75 -3.76
N SER A 158 -12.58 -3.93 -3.30
CA SER A 158 -13.98 -4.34 -3.37
C SER A 158 -14.78 -3.65 -2.26
N LYS A 159 -16.07 -3.42 -2.52
CA LYS A 159 -17.04 -3.09 -1.50
C LYS A 159 -17.29 -4.32 -0.64
N ARG A 160 -17.72 -4.07 0.60
CA ARG A 160 -18.19 -5.14 1.48
C ARG A 160 -19.32 -5.88 0.78
N LEU A 161 -19.18 -7.20 0.65
CA LEU A 161 -20.27 -8.06 0.21
C LEU A 161 -21.43 -7.88 1.18
N LYS A 162 -22.58 -7.44 0.66
CA LYS A 162 -23.82 -7.50 1.40
C LYS A 162 -24.31 -8.94 1.27
N VAL A 163 -24.01 -9.76 2.28
CA VAL A 163 -24.59 -11.10 2.44
C VAL A 163 -26.01 -10.96 2.97
#